data_AF-A0A1H7UVQ3-F1
#
_entry.id   AF-A0A1H7UVQ3-F1
#
_cell.length_a   1.000
_cell.length_b   1.000
_cell.length_c   1.000
_cell.angle_alpha   90.00
_cell.angle_beta   90.00
_cell.angle_gamma   90.00
#
_symmetry.space_group_name_H-M   'P 1'
#
loop_
_entity.id
_entity.type
_entity.pdbx_description
1 polymer ?
#
loop_
_entity_poly.entity_id
_entity_poly.type
_entity_poly.pdbx_seq_one_letter_code
_entity_poly.pdbx_strand_id
1 'polypeptide(L)'
;MNQLLWEEEKEKRREESEKRHARMAKLFREDRLAFERERKRLLDEFFSSVEDEDLRQRLRALQASFETKMKHAGSAHNRFVLAQTIFWDNFHQNWQPGIQEINESLKNLSGKFAALKDSDH
;
A
#
# COMPACT_ATOMS: atom_id res chain seq x y z
N MET A 1 -19.96 9.11 11.47
CA MET A 1 -20.22 7.69 11.19
C MET A 1 -20.25 6.93 12.50
N ASN A 2 -21.13 5.94 12.65
CA ASN A 2 -21.29 5.15 13.87
C ASN A 2 -20.07 4.24 14.06
N GLN A 3 -19.48 4.19 15.25
CA GLN A 3 -18.22 3.48 15.52
C GLN A 3 -18.32 1.96 15.24
N LEU A 4 -19.49 1.39 15.50
CA LEU A 4 -19.80 -0.02 15.21
C LEU A 4 -19.76 -0.33 13.71
N LEU A 5 -20.35 0.54 12.86
CA LEU A 5 -20.35 0.38 11.41
C LEU A 5 -18.92 0.46 10.83
N TRP A 6 -18.08 1.33 11.39
CA TRP A 6 -16.69 1.47 10.95
C TRP A 6 -15.83 0.24 11.27
N GLU A 7 -15.99 -0.36 12.46
CA GLU A 7 -15.28 -1.60 12.82
C GLU A 7 -15.77 -2.79 11.98
N GLU A 8 -17.07 -2.90 11.72
CA GLU A 8 -17.63 -3.94 10.84
C GLU A 8 -17.11 -3.80 9.39
N GLU A 9 -17.10 -2.60 8.84
CA GLU A 9 -16.53 -2.33 7.51
C GLU A 9 -15.02 -2.58 7.44
N LYS A 10 -14.30 -2.32 8.52
CA LYS A 10 -12.87 -2.59 8.63
C LYS A 10 -12.59 -4.08 8.67
N GLU A 11 -13.35 -4.84 9.46
CA GLU A 11 -13.17 -6.30 9.53
C GLU A 11 -13.51 -6.96 8.20
N LYS A 12 -14.61 -6.54 7.56
CA LYS A 12 -14.97 -7.02 6.22
C LYS A 12 -13.86 -6.76 5.19
N ARG A 13 -13.28 -5.55 5.17
CA ARG A 13 -12.15 -5.21 4.30
C ARG A 13 -10.92 -6.07 4.59
N ARG A 14 -10.67 -6.38 5.87
CA ARG A 14 -9.57 -7.25 6.29
C ARG A 14 -9.76 -8.67 5.76
N GLU A 15 -10.93 -9.27 6.00
CA GLU A 15 -11.23 -10.62 5.52
C GLU A 15 -11.15 -10.74 3.99
N GLU A 16 -11.69 -9.76 3.26
CA GLU A 16 -11.64 -9.73 1.81
C GLU A 16 -10.20 -9.64 1.29
N SER A 17 -9.37 -8.84 1.96
CA SER A 17 -7.94 -8.73 1.67
C SER A 17 -7.22 -10.07 1.92
N GLU A 18 -7.42 -10.68 3.09
CA GLU A 18 -6.81 -11.96 3.46
C GLU A 18 -7.20 -13.09 2.49
N LYS A 19 -8.49 -13.21 2.16
CA LYS A 19 -9.00 -14.19 1.18
C LYS A 19 -8.36 -13.98 -0.20
N ARG A 20 -8.26 -12.71 -0.65
CA ARG A 20 -7.63 -12.36 -1.92
C ARG A 20 -6.14 -12.73 -1.92
N HIS A 21 -5.42 -12.41 -0.84
CA HIS A 21 -4.01 -12.77 -0.67
C HIS A 21 -3.80 -14.29 -0.69
N ALA A 22 -4.63 -15.04 0.02
CA ALA A 22 -4.57 -16.51 0.03
C ALA A 22 -4.79 -17.09 -1.38
N ARG A 23 -5.78 -16.57 -2.13
CA ARG A 23 -6.04 -16.97 -3.52
C ARG A 23 -4.84 -16.67 -4.42
N MET A 24 -4.25 -15.47 -4.32
CA MET A 24 -3.06 -15.12 -5.11
C MET A 24 -1.87 -16.01 -4.78
N ALA A 25 -1.63 -16.31 -3.50
CA ALA A 25 -0.54 -17.19 -3.06
C ALA A 25 -0.75 -18.64 -3.53
N LYS A 26 -1.99 -19.09 -3.64
CA LYS A 26 -2.33 -20.39 -4.23
C LYS A 26 -2.02 -20.40 -5.74
N LEU A 27 -2.53 -19.42 -6.49
CA LEU A 27 -2.26 -19.29 -7.92
C LEU A 27 -0.76 -19.23 -8.21
N PHE A 28 0.01 -18.47 -7.43
CA PHE A 28 1.46 -18.38 -7.63
C PHE A 28 2.18 -19.73 -7.58
N ARG A 29 1.73 -20.64 -6.70
CA ARG A 29 2.33 -21.96 -6.51
C ARG A 29 1.84 -22.98 -7.54
N GLU A 30 0.56 -22.92 -7.89
CA GLU A 30 -0.12 -23.95 -8.67
C GLU A 30 -0.24 -23.61 -10.16
N ASP A 31 -0.55 -22.36 -10.50
CA ASP A 31 -0.74 -21.90 -11.87
C ASP A 31 -0.19 -20.48 -12.06
N ARG A 32 1.07 -20.44 -12.49
CA ARG A 32 1.79 -19.18 -12.72
C ARG A 32 1.14 -18.31 -13.79
N LEU A 33 0.48 -18.89 -14.79
CA LEU A 33 -0.12 -18.13 -15.87
C LEU A 33 -1.44 -17.49 -15.41
N ALA A 34 -2.26 -18.21 -14.66
CA ALA A 34 -3.44 -17.66 -14.00
C ALA A 34 -3.05 -16.58 -12.97
N PHE A 35 -1.95 -16.78 -12.23
CA PHE A 35 -1.42 -15.76 -11.33
C PHE A 35 -1.10 -14.45 -12.05
N GLU A 36 -0.35 -14.49 -13.15
CA GLU A 36 0.03 -13.26 -13.87
C GLU A 36 -1.18 -12.54 -14.47
N ARG A 37 -2.19 -13.28 -14.96
CA ARG A 37 -3.46 -12.71 -15.43
C ARG A 37 -4.21 -12.00 -14.31
N GLU A 38 -4.35 -12.66 -13.16
CA GLU A 38 -5.05 -12.10 -12.01
C GLU A 38 -4.30 -10.89 -11.43
N ARG A 39 -2.97 -10.96 -11.35
CA ARG A 39 -2.11 -9.83 -10.95
C ARG A 39 -2.32 -8.62 -11.84
N LYS A 40 -2.31 -8.82 -13.16
CA LYS A 40 -2.56 -7.73 -14.12
C LYS A 40 -3.95 -7.13 -13.94
N ARG A 41 -4.98 -7.97 -13.81
CA ARG A 41 -6.37 -7.54 -13.56
C ARG A 41 -6.47 -6.67 -12.31
N LEU A 42 -5.84 -7.08 -11.21
CA LEU A 42 -5.86 -6.35 -9.94
C LEU A 42 -5.11 -5.00 -10.03
N LEU A 43 -3.99 -4.96 -10.75
CA LEU A 43 -3.27 -3.70 -10.99
C LEU A 43 -4.08 -2.74 -11.86
N ASP A 44 -4.72 -3.25 -12.92
CA ASP A 44 -5.58 -2.44 -13.78
C ASP A 44 -6.80 -1.90 -13.01
N GLU A 45 -7.43 -2.73 -12.16
CA GLU A 45 -8.51 -2.33 -11.25
C GLU A 45 -8.06 -1.21 -10.30
N PHE A 46 -6.89 -1.39 -9.66
CA PHE A 46 -6.31 -0.39 -8.77
C PHE A 46 -6.02 0.94 -9.50
N PHE A 47 -5.32 0.91 -10.64
CA PHE A 47 -5.01 2.14 -11.37
C PHE A 47 -6.28 2.84 -11.88
N SER A 48 -7.31 2.08 -12.26
CA SER A 48 -8.59 2.66 -12.69
C SER A 48 -9.35 3.34 -11.55
N SER A 49 -9.13 2.93 -10.30
CA SER A 49 -9.73 3.58 -9.13
C SER A 49 -9.07 4.91 -8.72
N VAL A 50 -7.89 5.23 -9.27
CA VAL A 50 -7.20 6.50 -8.98
C VAL A 50 -7.80 7.59 -9.85
N GLU A 51 -8.48 8.58 -9.27
CA GLU A 51 -9.17 9.65 -10.02
C GLU A 51 -8.20 10.62 -10.73
N ASP A 52 -7.08 10.94 -10.08
CA ASP A 52 -6.03 11.81 -10.61
C ASP A 52 -5.24 11.09 -11.72
N GLU A 53 -5.37 11.60 -12.94
CA GLU A 53 -4.73 11.03 -14.13
C GLU A 53 -3.20 11.14 -14.10
N ASP A 54 -2.65 12.24 -13.58
CA ASP A 54 -1.20 12.42 -13.46
C ASP A 54 -0.63 11.43 -12.44
N LEU A 55 -1.30 11.28 -11.29
CA LEU A 55 -0.94 10.28 -10.29
C LEU A 55 -1.04 8.86 -10.85
N ARG A 56 -2.12 8.55 -11.57
CA ARG A 56 -2.33 7.26 -12.23
C ARG A 56 -1.20 6.92 -13.19
N GLN A 57 -0.76 7.87 -14.02
CA GLN A 57 0.36 7.68 -14.94
C GLN A 57 1.68 7.44 -14.21
N ARG A 58 1.95 8.20 -13.14
CA ARG A 58 3.15 8.00 -12.30
C ARG A 58 3.17 6.61 -11.65
N LEU A 59 2.02 6.15 -11.13
CA LEU A 59 1.90 4.82 -10.54
C LEU A 59 2.12 3.69 -11.56
N ARG A 60 1.57 3.85 -12.78
CA ARG A 60 1.84 2.91 -13.89
C ARG A 60 3.32 2.89 -14.27
N ALA A 61 3.96 4.05 -14.36
CA ALA A 61 5.39 4.15 -14.67
C ALA A 61 6.26 3.51 -13.58
N LEU A 62 5.92 3.73 -12.30
CA LEU A 62 6.58 3.09 -11.16
C LEU A 62 6.47 1.56 -11.24
N GLN A 63 5.27 1.05 -11.50
CA GLN A 63 5.01 -0.37 -11.64
C GLN A 63 5.83 -0.99 -12.79
N ALA A 64 5.86 -0.34 -13.96
CA ALA A 64 6.65 -0.80 -15.12
C ALA A 64 8.16 -0.78 -14.84
N SER A 65 8.65 0.24 -14.13
CA SER A 65 10.05 0.32 -13.69
C SER A 65 10.40 -0.84 -12.75
N PHE A 66 9.54 -1.13 -11.78
CA PHE A 66 9.72 -2.26 -10.87
C PHE A 66 9.78 -3.59 -11.63
N GLU A 67 8.83 -3.84 -12.55
CA GLU A 67 8.81 -5.06 -13.36
C GLU A 67 10.07 -5.21 -14.21
N THR A 68 10.53 -4.11 -14.80
CA THR A 68 11.76 -4.08 -15.58
C THR A 68 12.96 -4.46 -14.71
N LYS A 69 13.10 -3.87 -13.51
CA LYS A 69 14.19 -4.22 -12.58
C LYS A 69 14.14 -5.70 -12.17
N MET A 70 12.95 -6.22 -11.86
CA MET A 70 12.78 -7.61 -11.47
C MET A 70 13.10 -8.60 -12.60
N LYS A 71 12.78 -8.25 -13.84
CA LYS A 71 13.14 -9.06 -15.02
C LYS A 71 14.65 -9.18 -15.19
N HIS A 72 15.39 -8.09 -14.97
CA HIS A 72 16.85 -8.05 -15.15
C HIS A 72 17.65 -8.60 -13.96
N ALA A 73 17.03 -8.78 -12.79
CA ALA A 73 17.71 -9.33 -11.60
C ALA A 73 18.16 -10.81 -11.75
N GLY A 74 17.70 -11.52 -12.78
CA GLY A 74 18.15 -12.86 -13.10
C GLY A 74 17.51 -13.95 -12.24
N SER A 75 18.15 -14.33 -11.13
CA SER A 75 17.70 -15.44 -10.28
C SER A 75 16.51 -15.08 -9.39
N ALA A 76 15.78 -16.08 -8.89
CA ALA A 76 14.68 -15.85 -7.95
C ALA A 76 15.18 -15.25 -6.62
N HIS A 77 16.35 -15.69 -6.15
CA HIS A 77 16.99 -15.14 -4.96
C HIS A 77 17.36 -13.66 -5.14
N ASN A 78 17.96 -13.30 -6.28
CA ASN A 78 18.32 -11.91 -6.58
C ASN A 78 17.09 -11.01 -6.67
N ARG A 79 16.01 -11.48 -7.29
CA ARG A 79 14.72 -10.75 -7.31
C ARG A 79 14.20 -10.49 -5.90
N PHE A 80 14.27 -11.50 -5.03
CA PHE A 80 13.82 -11.36 -3.64
C PHE A 80 14.65 -10.33 -2.87
N VAL A 81 15.99 -10.45 -2.94
CA VAL A 81 16.90 -9.50 -2.29
C VAL A 81 16.68 -8.08 -2.83
N LEU A 82 16.58 -7.91 -4.15
CA LEU A 82 16.33 -6.60 -4.75
C LEU A 82 14.98 -6.01 -4.31
N ALA A 83 13.94 -6.83 -4.20
CA ALA A 83 12.64 -6.39 -3.71
C ALA A 83 12.71 -5.91 -2.26
N GLN A 84 13.44 -6.64 -1.40
CA GLN A 84 13.68 -6.23 -0.01
C GLN A 84 14.46 -4.91 0.06
N THR A 85 15.52 -4.76 -0.72
CA THR A 85 16.32 -3.52 -0.77
C THR A 85 15.45 -2.33 -1.18
N ILE A 86 14.72 -2.44 -2.30
CA ILE A 86 13.84 -1.35 -2.77
C ILE A 86 12.79 -0.98 -1.71
N PHE A 87 12.23 -1.98 -1.03
CA PHE A 87 11.25 -1.75 0.03
C PHE A 87 11.85 -1.00 1.22
N TRP A 88 12.95 -1.52 1.78
CA TRP A 88 13.56 -0.94 2.99
C TRP A 88 14.19 0.42 2.73
N ASP A 89 14.81 0.63 1.56
CA ASP A 89 15.32 1.94 1.16
C ASP A 89 14.19 2.97 1.13
N ASN A 90 13.08 2.65 0.48
CA ASN A 90 11.94 3.56 0.41
C ASN A 90 11.27 3.76 1.77
N PHE A 91 11.20 2.72 2.60
CA PHE A 91 10.68 2.83 3.95
C PHE A 91 11.48 3.82 4.78
N HIS A 92 12.81 3.66 4.83
CA HIS A 92 13.67 4.51 5.65
C HIS A 92 13.81 5.92 5.10
N GLN A 93 13.86 6.10 3.78
CA GLN A 93 14.08 7.41 3.19
C GLN A 93 12.82 8.25 3.04
N ASN A 94 11.65 7.61 2.87
CA ASN A 94 10.41 8.34 2.55
C ASN A 94 9.29 8.07 3.55
N TRP A 95 8.91 6.81 3.76
CA TRP A 95 7.71 6.50 4.55
C TRP A 95 7.88 6.77 6.04
N GLN A 96 8.99 6.32 6.63
CA GLN A 96 9.26 6.50 8.05
C GLN A 96 9.31 8.00 8.43
N PRO A 97 10.06 8.86 7.72
CA PRO A 97 10.03 10.31 7.98
C PRO A 97 8.63 10.91 7.81
N GLY A 98 7.93 10.62 6.72
CA GLY A 98 6.59 11.16 6.48
C GLY A 98 5.57 10.74 7.54
N ILE A 99 5.64 9.49 8.02
CA ILE A 99 4.80 9.01 9.14
C ILE A 99 5.12 9.77 10.43
N GLN A 100 6.40 10.05 10.70
CA GLN A 100 6.82 10.82 11.87
C GLN A 100 6.30 12.27 11.81
N GLU A 101 6.44 12.94 10.67
CA GLU A 101 5.94 14.30 10.44
C GLU A 101 4.42 14.41 10.64
N ILE A 102 3.67 13.43 10.11
CA ILE A 102 2.21 13.35 10.30
C ILE A 102 1.87 13.16 11.78
N ASN A 103 2.57 12.25 12.47
CA ASN A 103 2.35 12.01 13.90
C ASN A 103 2.61 13.27 14.75
N GLU A 104 3.68 14.02 14.45
CA GLU A 104 3.98 15.28 15.14
C GLU A 104 2.90 16.33 14.86
N SER A 105 2.46 16.46 13.62
CA SER A 105 1.38 17.37 13.23
C SER A 105 0.08 17.05 13.95
N LEU A 106 -0.28 15.76 14.08
CA LEU A 106 -1.46 15.31 14.80
C LEU A 106 -1.37 15.57 16.31
N LYS A 107 -0.20 15.33 16.93
CA LYS A 107 0.03 15.66 18.35
C LYS A 107 -0.11 17.16 18.61
N ASN A 108 0.46 17.98 17.74
CA ASN A 108 0.38 19.43 17.85
C ASN A 108 -1.06 19.93 17.70
N LEU A 109 -1.84 19.36 16.78
CA LEU A 109 -3.25 19.67 16.64
C LEU A 109 -4.05 19.29 17.89
N SER A 110 -3.85 18.08 18.41
CA SER A 110 -4.50 17.61 19.63
C SER A 110 -4.22 18.52 20.84
N GLY A 111 -2.95 18.92 21.02
CA GLY A 111 -2.56 19.87 22.07
C GLY A 111 -3.21 21.25 21.95
N LYS A 112 -3.33 21.77 20.72
CA LYS A 112 -4.05 23.03 20.47
C LYS A 112 -5.54 22.95 20.79
N PHE A 113 -6.19 21.83 20.45
CA PHE A 113 -7.60 21.61 20.79
C PHE A 113 -7.84 21.47 22.30
N ALA A 114 -6.92 20.82 23.03
CA ALA A 114 -6.99 20.74 24.48
C ALA A 114 -6.85 22.12 25.13
N ALA A 115 -5.88 22.93 24.70
CA ALA A 115 -5.65 24.28 25.22
C ALA A 115 -6.83 25.23 24.97
N LEU A 116 -7.51 25.11 23.82
CA LEU A 116 -8.72 25.90 23.51
C LEU A 116 -9.92 25.50 24.40
N LYS A 117 -10.03 24.22 24.74
CA LYS A 117 -11.12 23.72 25.59
C LYS A 117 -10.95 24.12 27.06
N ASP A 118 -9.71 24.25 27.52
CA ASP A 118 -9.40 24.72 28.88
C ASP A 118 -9.49 26.24 29.03
N SER A 119 -9.49 27.01 27.93
CA SER A 119 -9.65 28.48 27.95
C SER A 119 -11.10 28.98 27.91
N ASP A 120 -12.07 28.09 27.69
CA ASP A 120 -13.52 28.37 27.65
C ASP A 120 -14.22 28.05 29.00
N HIS A 121 -13.45 27.88 30.09
CA HIS A 121 -13.90 27.74 31.48
C HIS A 121 -13.25 28.79 32.37
#